data_AF-A0A927W836-F1
#
_entry.id   AF-A0A927W836-F1
#
_cell.length_a   1.000
_cell.length_b   1.000
_cell.length_c   1.000
_cell.angle_alpha   90.00
_cell.angle_beta   90.00
_cell.angle_gamma   90.00
#
_symmetry.space_group_name_H-M   'P 1'
#
loop_
_entity.id
_entity.type
_entity.pdbx_description
1 polymer ?
#
loop_
_entity_poly.entity_id
_entity_poly.type
_entity_poly.pdbx_seq_one_letter_code
_entity_poly.pdbx_strand_id
1 'polypeptide(L)'
;MTEEAMKLYIKQKVFSFTDRFIVKDEKEEDKYFVEGEMFSMGHKLHIYNISHKEVGYIRQKLFTFMPKFEIIINGMVIGDLIKKFTFINQNYYLDGTDLRLTGDFWAHDYTLYQGEYAVMTVSKEWFTWGDSYVLNISDQVDEILCLAIVLAIDCEMCTANNRGN
;
A
#
# COMPACT_ATOMS: atom_id res chain seq x y z
N MET A 1 -20.79 -3.94 -19.35
CA MET A 1 -19.37 -4.08 -19.68
C MET A 1 -18.68 -4.16 -18.34
N THR A 2 -18.31 -5.37 -17.91
CA THR A 2 -17.50 -5.53 -16.71
C THR A 2 -16.13 -4.97 -17.04
N GLU A 3 -15.79 -3.81 -16.49
CA GLU A 3 -14.39 -3.38 -16.41
C GLU A 3 -13.66 -4.53 -15.73
N GLU A 4 -12.68 -5.13 -16.41
CA GLU A 4 -11.80 -6.08 -15.74
C GLU A 4 -11.08 -5.26 -14.66
N ALA A 5 -11.12 -5.78 -13.44
CA ALA A 5 -10.53 -5.11 -12.31
C ALA A 5 -9.49 -6.09 -11.75
N MET A 6 -8.26 -5.63 -11.68
CA MET A 6 -7.15 -6.42 -11.15
C MET A 6 -7.32 -6.56 -9.64
N LYS A 7 -7.11 -7.77 -9.11
CA LYS A 7 -7.16 -8.00 -7.67
C LYS A 7 -5.79 -8.42 -7.14
N LEU A 8 -5.38 -7.80 -6.05
CA LEU A 8 -4.21 -8.22 -5.29
C LEU A 8 -4.62 -8.61 -3.88
N TYR A 9 -4.04 -9.69 -3.37
CA TYR A 9 -4.34 -10.24 -2.05
C TYR A 9 -3.11 -10.18 -1.16
N ILE A 10 -3.30 -9.66 0.03
CA ILE A 10 -2.25 -9.52 1.03
C ILE A 10 -2.75 -10.14 2.34
N LYS A 11 -1.96 -11.08 2.87
CA LYS A 11 -2.31 -11.79 4.10
C LYS A 11 -2.29 -10.83 5.30
N GLN A 12 -3.31 -10.93 6.14
CA GLN A 12 -3.41 -10.16 7.37
C GLN A 12 -2.30 -10.58 8.36
N LYS A 13 -1.82 -9.63 9.17
CA LYS A 13 -0.75 -9.79 10.19
C LYS A 13 0.69 -9.96 9.68
N VAL A 14 0.90 -10.01 8.38
CA VAL A 14 2.25 -9.94 7.78
C VAL A 14 3.02 -8.71 8.26
N PHE A 15 2.34 -7.58 8.47
CA PHE A 15 2.92 -6.32 8.93
C PHE A 15 3.34 -6.28 10.41
N SER A 16 3.03 -7.32 11.19
CA SER A 16 3.39 -7.37 12.62
C SER A 16 4.72 -8.06 12.88
N PHE A 17 5.18 -8.93 11.97
CA PHE A 17 6.47 -9.61 12.03
C PHE A 17 6.66 -10.33 10.70
N THR A 18 7.35 -9.74 9.73
CA THR A 18 8.13 -10.39 8.66
C THR A 18 8.50 -9.34 7.63
N ASP A 19 9.79 -9.00 7.58
CA ASP A 19 10.35 -8.20 6.49
C ASP A 19 10.27 -8.89 5.12
N ARG A 20 9.47 -9.96 4.95
CA ARG A 20 9.24 -10.62 3.67
C ARG A 20 7.86 -11.24 3.58
N PHE A 21 7.16 -10.98 2.48
CA PHE A 21 5.89 -11.62 2.20
C PHE A 21 5.53 -11.61 0.72
N ILE A 22 4.45 -12.32 0.40
CA ILE A 22 3.97 -12.54 -0.95
C ILE A 22 2.65 -11.79 -1.13
N VAL A 23 2.48 -11.20 -2.30
CA VAL A 23 1.22 -10.65 -2.81
C VAL A 23 0.72 -11.57 -3.90
N LYS A 24 -0.53 -12.01 -3.80
CA LYS A 24 -1.15 -12.93 -4.74
C LYS A 24 -2.13 -12.23 -5.67
N ASP A 25 -2.42 -12.84 -6.82
CA ASP A 25 -3.47 -12.40 -7.74
C ASP A 25 -4.82 -13.11 -7.50
N GLU A 26 -5.83 -12.85 -8.34
CA GLU A 26 -7.16 -13.47 -8.29
C GLU A 26 -7.20 -14.99 -8.49
N LYS A 27 -6.12 -15.60 -8.94
CA LYS A 27 -5.98 -17.06 -9.07
C LYS A 27 -5.21 -17.66 -7.90
N GLU A 28 -4.92 -16.86 -6.88
CA GLU A 28 -4.06 -17.21 -5.74
C GLU A 28 -2.60 -17.52 -6.15
N GLU A 29 -2.18 -17.08 -7.34
CA GLU A 29 -0.81 -17.23 -7.83
C GLU A 29 0.07 -16.12 -7.25
N ASP A 30 1.35 -16.45 -6.98
CA ASP A 30 2.30 -15.48 -6.45
C ASP A 30 2.62 -14.45 -7.54
N LYS A 31 2.29 -13.17 -7.30
CA LYS A 31 2.48 -12.09 -8.27
C LYS A 31 3.65 -11.18 -7.91
N TYR A 32 3.76 -10.82 -6.63
CA TYR A 32 4.86 -9.99 -6.12
C TYR A 32 5.44 -10.52 -4.81
N PHE A 33 6.72 -10.22 -4.60
CA PHE A 33 7.43 -10.44 -3.34
C PHE A 33 7.77 -9.08 -2.75
N VAL A 34 7.46 -8.88 -1.48
CA VAL A 34 7.76 -7.64 -0.77
C VAL A 34 8.81 -7.94 0.28
N GLU A 35 9.88 -7.14 0.33
CA GLU A 35 10.95 -7.25 1.33
C GLU A 35 11.19 -5.92 2.06
N GLY A 36 11.29 -5.95 3.39
CA GLY A 36 11.64 -4.81 4.25
C GLY A 36 13.10 -4.80 4.68
N GLU A 37 13.61 -3.62 5.05
CA GLU A 37 14.98 -3.47 5.57
C GLU A 37 15.02 -3.45 7.12
N MET A 38 15.43 -4.56 7.75
CA MET A 38 15.50 -4.73 9.22
C MET A 38 16.46 -3.77 9.97
N PHE A 39 17.51 -3.24 9.31
CA PHE A 39 18.55 -2.42 9.95
C PHE A 39 18.58 -0.99 9.43
N SER A 40 17.46 -0.52 8.90
CA SER A 40 17.35 0.80 8.29
C SER A 40 16.75 1.83 9.25
N MET A 41 17.09 3.10 9.03
CA MET A 41 16.42 4.19 9.74
C MET A 41 15.11 4.50 8.99
N GLY A 42 13.98 4.28 9.68
CA GLY A 42 12.65 4.39 9.08
C GLY A 42 12.24 3.17 8.27
N HIS A 43 10.97 3.11 7.88
CA HIS A 43 10.45 2.01 7.06
C HIS A 43 10.95 2.09 5.63
N LYS A 44 11.38 0.95 5.10
CA LYS A 44 11.71 0.76 3.69
C LYS A 44 11.22 -0.58 3.22
N LEU A 45 10.60 -0.60 2.05
CA LEU A 45 10.06 -1.79 1.42
C LEU A 45 10.46 -1.84 -0.06
N HIS A 46 10.87 -3.01 -0.50
CA HIS A 46 11.17 -3.35 -1.89
C HIS A 46 10.08 -4.27 -2.42
N ILE A 47 9.62 -4.03 -3.65
CA ILE A 47 8.61 -4.84 -4.33
C ILE A 47 9.28 -5.46 -5.55
N TYR A 48 9.29 -6.78 -5.60
CA TYR A 48 9.85 -7.58 -6.68
C TYR A 48 8.75 -8.31 -7.44
N ASN A 49 8.91 -8.42 -8.76
CA ASN A 49 8.07 -9.29 -9.57
C ASN A 49 8.54 -10.77 -9.49
N ILE A 50 7.84 -11.66 -10.17
CA ILE A 50 8.18 -13.10 -10.25
C ILE A 50 9.60 -13.40 -10.77
N SER A 51 10.17 -12.50 -11.58
CA SER A 51 11.55 -12.61 -12.08
C SER A 51 12.58 -12.06 -11.10
N HIS A 52 12.19 -11.73 -9.87
CA HIS A 52 13.03 -11.10 -8.84
C HIS A 52 13.65 -9.76 -9.28
N LYS A 53 13.00 -9.08 -10.23
CA LYS A 53 13.35 -7.71 -10.60
C LYS A 53 12.56 -6.75 -9.71
N GLU A 54 13.25 -5.79 -9.10
CA GLU A 54 12.61 -4.71 -8.36
C GLU A 54 11.75 -3.86 -9.31
N VAL A 55 10.47 -3.73 -8.98
CA VAL A 55 9.46 -2.96 -9.73
C VAL A 55 8.92 -1.78 -8.91
N GLY A 56 9.07 -1.82 -7.58
CA GLY A 56 8.68 -0.73 -6.70
C GLY A 56 9.57 -0.64 -5.47
N TYR A 57 9.72 0.56 -4.94
CA TYR A 57 10.45 0.84 -3.72
C TYR A 57 9.74 1.95 -2.94
N ILE A 58 9.62 1.76 -1.64
CA ILE A 58 8.95 2.67 -0.71
C ILE A 58 9.95 3.03 0.36
N ARG A 59 10.10 4.32 0.66
CA ARG A 59 10.94 4.77 1.76
C ARG A 59 10.26 5.86 2.57
N GLN A 60 10.21 5.66 3.88
CA GLN A 60 9.77 6.68 4.83
C GLN A 60 10.76 7.86 4.84
N LYS A 61 10.24 9.09 4.68
CA LYS A 61 11.01 10.31 4.93
C LYS A 61 10.96 10.63 6.42
N LEU A 62 12.13 10.74 7.03
CA LEU A 62 12.29 11.03 8.46
C LEU A 62 12.35 12.53 8.74
N PHE A 63 12.17 12.90 10.00
CA PHE A 63 12.20 14.29 10.47
C PHE A 63 11.15 15.20 9.80
N THR A 64 10.05 14.62 9.34
CA THR A 64 8.90 15.35 8.81
C THR A 64 7.86 15.56 9.91
N PHE A 65 7.08 16.64 9.80
CA PHE A 65 6.01 16.92 10.76
C PHE A 65 4.89 15.87 10.69
N MET A 66 4.50 15.46 9.48
CA MET A 66 3.54 14.40 9.21
C MET A 66 4.23 13.15 8.64
N PRO A 67 3.67 11.94 8.83
CA PRO A 67 4.10 10.75 8.11
C PRO A 67 4.14 11.00 6.60
N LYS A 68 5.28 10.67 6.00
CA LYS A 68 5.58 10.89 4.58
C LYS A 68 6.40 9.73 4.04
N PHE A 69 6.00 9.19 2.89
CA PHE A 69 6.68 8.09 2.21
C PHE A 69 6.94 8.47 0.76
N GLU A 70 8.17 8.28 0.30
CA GLU A 70 8.55 8.43 -1.11
C GLU A 70 8.23 7.13 -1.85
N ILE A 71 7.49 7.22 -2.95
CA ILE A 71 7.13 6.09 -3.80
C ILE A 71 7.96 6.15 -5.07
N ILE A 72 8.68 5.05 -5.34
CA ILE A 72 9.53 4.87 -6.52
C ILE A 72 9.03 3.65 -7.27
N ILE A 73 8.79 3.78 -8.58
CA ILE A 73 8.33 2.68 -9.44
C ILE A 73 9.29 2.57 -10.63
N ASN A 74 9.80 1.37 -10.88
CA ASN A 74 10.78 1.11 -11.94
C ASN A 74 11.98 2.09 -11.91
N GLY A 75 12.43 2.48 -10.70
CA GLY A 75 13.53 3.42 -10.49
C GLY A 75 13.17 4.91 -10.65
N MET A 76 11.93 5.26 -10.96
CA MET A 76 11.46 6.65 -11.08
C MET A 76 10.67 7.08 -9.84
N VAL A 77 11.00 8.25 -9.30
CA VAL A 77 10.22 8.85 -8.21
C VAL A 77 8.87 9.28 -8.76
N ILE A 78 7.80 8.71 -8.21
CA ILE A 78 6.42 9.04 -8.60
C ILE A 78 5.89 10.19 -7.75
N GLY A 79 6.18 10.19 -6.45
CA GLY A 79 5.74 11.24 -5.54
C GLY A 79 5.86 10.86 -4.07
N ASP A 80 5.44 11.77 -3.21
CA ASP A 80 5.38 11.56 -1.76
C ASP A 80 3.95 11.28 -1.32
N LEU A 81 3.70 10.11 -0.73
CA LEU A 81 2.45 9.82 -0.03
C LEU A 81 2.47 10.49 1.35
N ILE A 82 1.51 11.37 1.60
CA ILE A 82 1.48 12.24 2.77
C ILE A 82 0.17 12.05 3.53
N LYS A 83 0.28 11.81 4.84
CA LYS A 83 -0.87 11.85 5.75
C LYS A 83 -1.31 13.29 5.98
N LYS A 84 -2.59 13.60 5.76
CA LYS A 84 -3.15 14.92 6.09
C LYS A 84 -3.15 15.13 7.60
N PHE A 85 -2.81 16.34 8.02
CA PHE A 85 -2.90 16.75 9.41
C PHE A 85 -4.36 17.11 9.75
N THR A 86 -5.12 16.13 10.21
CA THR A 86 -6.54 16.28 10.54
C THR A 86 -6.88 15.48 11.80
N PHE A 87 -7.65 16.09 12.71
CA PHE A 87 -8.02 15.47 13.99
C PHE A 87 -9.20 14.49 13.90
N ILE A 88 -9.98 14.54 12.81
CA ILE A 88 -11.28 13.84 12.71
C ILE A 88 -11.26 12.76 11.61
N ASN A 89 -10.70 13.05 10.44
CA ASN A 89 -10.69 12.12 9.31
C ASN A 89 -9.25 11.84 8.87
N GLN A 90 -8.78 10.61 9.02
CA GLN A 90 -7.52 10.16 8.42
C GLN A 90 -7.68 10.30 6.90
N ASN A 91 -6.72 10.92 6.22
CA ASN A 91 -6.71 11.00 4.76
C ASN A 91 -5.26 11.01 4.29
N TYR A 92 -5.01 10.40 3.14
CA TYR A 92 -3.72 10.45 2.46
C TYR A 92 -3.86 11.10 1.10
N TYR A 93 -2.78 11.66 0.58
CA TYR A 93 -2.69 12.11 -0.80
C TYR A 93 -1.28 11.87 -1.32
N LEU A 94 -1.17 11.67 -2.63
CA LEU A 94 0.13 11.53 -3.30
C LEU A 94 0.48 12.88 -3.93
N ASP A 95 1.51 13.53 -3.39
CA ASP A 95 1.96 14.85 -3.82
C ASP A 95 2.34 14.86 -5.31
N GLY A 96 1.97 15.92 -6.03
CA GLY A 96 2.15 16.01 -7.47
C GLY A 96 1.12 15.26 -8.33
N THR A 97 0.10 14.65 -7.72
CA THR A 97 -0.99 13.95 -8.44
C THR A 97 -2.37 14.30 -7.88
N ASP A 98 -3.42 13.91 -8.59
CA ASP A 98 -4.81 14.02 -8.10
C ASP A 98 -5.26 12.82 -7.25
N LEU A 99 -4.32 11.97 -6.83
CA LEU A 99 -4.61 10.77 -6.05
C LEU A 99 -4.82 11.08 -4.56
N ARG A 100 -5.95 10.61 -4.03
CA ARG A 100 -6.38 10.83 -2.65
C ARG A 100 -6.97 9.56 -2.05
N LEU A 101 -6.67 9.29 -0.79
CA LEU A 101 -7.28 8.17 -0.06
C LEU A 101 -8.13 8.65 1.10
N THR A 102 -9.29 8.01 1.25
CA THR A 102 -10.23 8.24 2.35
C THR A 102 -10.91 6.94 2.77
N GLY A 103 -11.27 6.83 4.04
CA GLY A 103 -11.86 5.64 4.65
C GLY A 103 -11.28 5.32 6.02
N ASP A 104 -11.50 4.09 6.47
CA ASP A 104 -10.95 3.53 7.71
C ASP A 104 -9.69 2.69 7.40
N PHE A 105 -8.53 3.32 7.55
CA PHE A 105 -7.24 2.68 7.32
C PHE A 105 -6.90 1.59 8.36
N TRP A 106 -7.45 1.67 9.58
CA TRP A 106 -7.23 0.66 10.62
C TRP A 106 -8.05 -0.60 10.34
N ALA A 107 -9.24 -0.43 9.78
CA ALA A 107 -10.10 -1.54 9.38
C ALA A 107 -9.69 -2.20 8.06
N HIS A 108 -8.71 -1.63 7.34
CA HIS A 108 -8.41 -1.96 5.93
C HIS A 108 -9.64 -1.78 5.04
N ASP A 109 -10.39 -0.69 5.25
CA ASP A 109 -11.60 -0.34 4.49
C ASP A 109 -11.49 1.11 3.99
N TYR A 110 -10.84 1.30 2.84
CA TYR A 110 -10.60 2.63 2.28
C TYR A 110 -10.49 2.60 0.76
N THR A 111 -10.66 3.77 0.15
CA THR A 111 -10.70 3.93 -1.31
C THR A 111 -9.70 4.98 -1.76
N LEU A 112 -8.98 4.67 -2.85
CA LEU A 112 -8.15 5.57 -3.61
C LEU A 112 -8.96 6.18 -4.75
N TYR A 113 -8.96 7.49 -4.81
CA TYR A 113 -9.63 8.29 -5.82
C TYR A 113 -8.61 9.00 -6.70
N GLN A 114 -8.85 9.05 -8.00
CA GLN A 114 -8.20 9.96 -8.95
C GLN A 114 -9.24 11.02 -9.34
N GLY A 115 -9.11 12.23 -8.79
CA GLY A 115 -10.19 13.22 -8.86
C GLY A 115 -11.44 12.69 -8.16
N GLU A 116 -12.54 12.57 -8.90
CA GLU A 116 -13.83 12.06 -8.40
C GLU A 116 -14.05 10.56 -8.66
N TYR A 117 -13.11 9.90 -9.37
CA TYR A 117 -13.26 8.50 -9.76
C TYR A 117 -12.54 7.59 -8.76
N ALA A 118 -13.26 6.60 -8.23
CA ALA A 118 -12.66 5.53 -7.43
C ALA A 118 -11.85 4.60 -8.34
N VAL A 119 -10.54 4.50 -8.11
CA VAL A 119 -9.61 3.71 -8.93
C VAL A 119 -9.04 2.50 -8.21
N MET A 120 -9.12 2.46 -6.87
CA MET A 120 -8.84 1.26 -6.09
C MET A 120 -9.64 1.25 -4.78
N THR A 121 -10.16 0.10 -4.38
CA THR A 121 -10.74 -0.13 -3.05
C THR A 121 -9.94 -1.17 -2.29
N VAL A 122 -9.74 -0.95 -1.00
CA VAL A 122 -9.14 -1.90 -0.06
C VAL A 122 -10.22 -2.36 0.91
N SER A 123 -10.40 -3.67 1.04
CA SER A 123 -11.38 -4.26 1.95
C SER A 123 -10.89 -5.61 2.47
N LYS A 124 -11.33 -6.02 3.67
CA LYS A 124 -11.10 -7.38 4.18
C LYS A 124 -11.93 -8.40 3.41
N GLU A 125 -11.34 -9.56 3.11
CA GLU A 125 -12.02 -10.64 2.42
C GLU A 125 -11.51 -11.99 2.92
N TRP A 126 -12.41 -12.96 3.09
CA TRP A 126 -12.09 -14.27 3.65
C TRP A 126 -11.72 -15.23 2.53
N PHE A 127 -10.47 -15.70 2.53
CA PHE A 127 -9.95 -16.65 1.53
C PHE A 127 -9.53 -17.99 2.13
N THR A 128 -9.37 -18.98 1.26
CA THR A 128 -8.70 -20.27 1.55
C THR A 128 -7.30 -20.06 2.14
N TRP A 129 -6.61 -18.99 1.72
CA TRP A 129 -5.28 -18.59 2.19
C TRP A 129 -5.28 -17.94 3.60
N GLY A 130 -6.47 -17.82 4.22
CA GLY A 130 -6.70 -17.24 5.54
C GLY A 130 -7.17 -15.78 5.49
N ASP A 131 -7.12 -15.10 6.64
CA ASP A 131 -7.47 -13.68 6.75
C ASP A 131 -6.56 -12.86 5.83
N SER A 132 -7.15 -12.21 4.83
CA SER A 132 -6.45 -11.34 3.88
C SER A 132 -7.27 -10.07 3.66
N TYR A 133 -6.63 -9.04 3.15
CA TYR A 133 -7.33 -7.94 2.53
C TYR A 133 -7.04 -7.92 1.04
N VAL A 134 -8.00 -7.42 0.28
CA VAL A 134 -7.96 -7.34 -1.18
C VAL A 134 -7.79 -5.89 -1.60
N LEU A 135 -6.95 -5.65 -2.59
CA LEU A 135 -6.94 -4.44 -3.38
C LEU A 135 -7.69 -4.76 -4.67
N ASN A 136 -8.83 -4.11 -4.88
CA ASN A 136 -9.55 -4.16 -6.14
C ASN A 136 -9.19 -2.91 -6.94
N ILE A 137 -8.49 -3.06 -8.05
CA ILE A 137 -7.81 -2.00 -8.79
C ILE A 137 -8.42 -1.88 -10.18
N SER A 138 -8.77 -0.66 -10.58
CA SER A 138 -9.22 -0.35 -11.94
C SER A 138 -8.05 -0.46 -12.93
N ASP A 139 -8.31 -0.96 -14.14
CA ASP A 139 -7.33 -1.02 -15.23
C ASP A 139 -6.74 0.34 -15.65
N GLN A 140 -7.33 1.45 -15.18
CA GLN A 140 -6.90 2.81 -15.50
C GLN A 140 -5.72 3.31 -14.65
N VAL A 141 -5.34 2.58 -13.60
CA VAL A 141 -4.25 2.96 -12.70
C VAL A 141 -3.19 1.87 -12.63
N ASP A 142 -1.94 2.28 -12.43
CA ASP A 142 -0.81 1.38 -12.28
C ASP A 142 -0.96 0.52 -11.01
N GLU A 143 -0.95 -0.80 -11.17
CA GLU A 143 -1.14 -1.73 -10.05
C GLU A 143 0.00 -1.69 -9.02
N ILE A 144 1.23 -1.40 -9.44
CA ILE A 144 2.39 -1.29 -8.54
C ILE A 144 2.28 -0.03 -7.71
N LEU A 145 1.77 1.07 -8.29
CA LEU A 145 1.48 2.29 -7.55
C LEU A 145 0.43 2.05 -6.46
N CYS A 146 -0.67 1.39 -6.83
CA CYS A 146 -1.72 0.99 -5.90
C CYS A 146 -1.18 0.13 -4.76
N LEU A 147 -0.41 -0.92 -5.09
CA LEU A 147 0.25 -1.76 -4.10
C LEU A 147 1.17 -0.95 -3.20
N ALA A 148 2.04 -0.10 -3.77
CA ALA A 148 3.00 0.68 -3.01
C ALA A 148 2.34 1.67 -2.03
N ILE A 149 1.22 2.29 -2.43
CA ILE A 149 0.44 3.16 -1.56
C ILE A 149 -0.10 2.40 -0.35
N VAL A 150 -0.70 1.22 -0.57
CA VAL A 150 -1.27 0.39 0.49
C VAL A 150 -0.19 -0.07 1.48
N LEU A 151 0.95 -0.51 0.96
CA LEU A 151 2.09 -0.90 1.78
C LEU A 151 2.65 0.25 2.63
N ALA A 152 2.73 1.46 2.08
CA ALA A 152 3.16 2.64 2.83
C ALA A 152 2.20 2.99 3.98
N ILE A 153 0.88 2.87 3.75
CA ILE A 153 -0.13 3.07 4.79
C ILE A 153 0.01 2.02 5.89
N ASP A 154 0.21 0.76 5.52
CA ASP A 154 0.36 -0.32 6.50
C ASP A 154 1.61 -0.14 7.39
N CYS A 155 2.73 0.34 6.84
CA CYS A 155 3.89 0.75 7.63
C CYS A 155 3.54 1.84 8.67
N GLU A 156 2.70 2.81 8.29
CA GLU A 156 2.25 3.87 9.20
C GLU A 156 1.33 3.33 10.29
N MET A 157 0.35 2.50 9.93
CA MET A 157 -0.57 1.86 10.87
C MET A 157 0.19 0.99 11.89
N CYS A 158 1.18 0.21 11.44
CA CYS A 158 2.04 -0.58 12.33
C CYS A 158 2.82 0.30 13.31
N THR A 159 3.41 1.40 12.81
CA THR A 159 4.11 2.38 13.66
C THR A 159 3.19 3.03 14.68
N ALA A 160 1.98 3.41 14.26
CA ALA A 160 0.99 4.06 15.12
C ALA A 160 0.51 3.11 16.23
N ASN A 161 0.28 1.84 15.92
CA ASN A 161 -0.14 0.83 16.90
C ASN A 161 0.94 0.58 17.97
N ASN A 162 2.22 0.55 17.56
CA ASN A 162 3.34 0.34 18.48
C ASN A 162 3.64 1.55 19.38
N ARG A 163 3.14 2.76 19.05
CA ARG A 163 3.27 3.96 19.90
C ARG A 163 2.15 4.11 20.93
N GLY A 164 1.06 3.35 20.77
CA GLY A 164 -0.10 3.36 21.66
C GLY A 164 -0.06 2.32 22.79
N ASN A 165 0.95 1.46 22.79
CA ASN A 165 1.29 0.53 23.88
C ASN A 165 2.50 1.03 24.68
#